data_AF-A0A077KED4-F1
#
_entry.id   AF-A0A077KED4-F1
#
_cell.length_a   1.000
_cell.length_b   1.000
_cell.length_c   1.000
_cell.angle_alpha   90.00
_cell.angle_beta   90.00
_cell.angle_gamma   90.00
#
_symmetry.space_group_name_H-M   'P 1'
#
loop_
_entity.id
_entity.type
_entity.pdbx_description
1 polymer ?
#
loop_
_entity_poly.entity_id
_entity_poly.type
_entity_poly.pdbx_seq_one_letter_code
_entity_poly.pdbx_strand_id
1 'polypeptide(L)'
;MEELQSQFQIETPELPGRGDRMSEPPLKDKQEAVADILEQIKRTRQKEVPYLIYGHSMGAILGFEICHAMEKENDAPVHFVATGYPGPGIKDTPPIADLPKTEFFAEVRKLGGISDEVMQYEELLDFFEPLLRGDFGLLENKNNQTPNIKIKTPVYAVMGKNEKYALNIRNWANYTEASCECQIVNGNHFFINQNFNYLSQVIKNLMNATTAK
;
A
#
# COMPACT_ATOMS: atom_id res chain seq x y z
N MET A 1 16.67 -2.28 -5.24
CA MET A 1 16.03 -1.36 -6.21
C MET A 1 16.76 -1.33 -7.54
N GLU A 2 18.09 -1.26 -7.56
CA GLU A 2 18.90 -1.21 -8.80
C GLU A 2 18.50 -2.26 -9.86
N GLU A 3 18.22 -3.50 -9.44
CA GLU A 3 17.85 -4.57 -10.36
C GLU A 3 16.51 -4.32 -11.08
N LEU A 4 15.53 -3.69 -10.43
CA LEU A 4 14.26 -3.30 -11.05
C LEU A 4 14.42 -2.03 -11.88
N GLN A 5 15.19 -1.05 -11.39
CA GLN A 5 15.44 0.22 -12.09
C GLN A 5 16.16 0.04 -13.43
N SER A 6 16.93 -1.04 -13.59
CA SER A 6 17.57 -1.38 -14.87
C SER A 6 16.58 -1.80 -15.97
N GLN A 7 15.34 -2.17 -15.61
CA GLN A 7 14.33 -2.73 -16.53
C GLN A 7 13.02 -1.94 -16.54
N PHE A 8 12.73 -1.22 -15.45
CA PHE A 8 11.48 -0.49 -15.26
C PHE A 8 11.75 0.94 -14.84
N GLN A 9 10.95 1.86 -15.37
CA GLN A 9 10.77 3.17 -14.75
C GLN A 9 9.95 2.99 -13.47
N ILE A 10 10.48 3.46 -12.35
CA ILE A 10 9.84 3.37 -11.04
C ILE A 10 9.39 4.78 -10.63
N GLU A 11 8.10 4.92 -10.40
CA GLU A 11 7.48 6.15 -9.90
C GLU A 11 7.01 5.92 -8.45
N THR A 12 7.33 6.85 -7.55
CA THR A 12 6.94 6.79 -6.14
C THR A 12 6.18 8.07 -5.77
N PRO A 13 4.86 8.14 -6.06
CA PRO A 13 4.05 9.29 -5.65
C PRO A 13 4.11 9.52 -4.14
N GLU A 14 4.21 10.78 -3.73
CA GLU A 14 4.37 11.17 -2.33
C GLU A 14 3.13 11.90 -1.83
N LEU A 15 2.49 11.36 -0.79
CA LEU A 15 1.44 12.07 -0.05
C LEU A 15 2.06 13.20 0.79
N PRO A 16 1.31 14.28 1.11
CA PRO A 16 1.75 15.33 2.03
C PRO A 16 2.34 14.81 3.35
N GLY A 17 3.31 15.55 3.88
CA GLY A 17 3.95 15.29 5.18
C GLY A 17 5.12 14.31 5.13
N ARG A 18 5.62 13.96 3.93
CA ARG A 18 6.78 13.08 3.75
C ARG A 18 7.62 13.49 2.54
N GLY A 19 8.87 13.05 2.51
CA GLY A 19 9.77 13.26 1.37
C GLY A 19 9.91 14.73 0.98
N ASP A 20 9.74 15.03 -0.30
CA ASP A 20 9.81 16.40 -0.84
C ASP A 20 8.61 17.26 -0.41
N ARG A 21 7.54 16.64 0.08
CA ARG A 21 6.31 17.28 0.57
C ARG A 21 6.21 17.32 2.10
N MET A 22 7.35 17.21 2.80
CA MET A 22 7.40 17.18 4.27
C MET A 22 6.77 18.42 4.93
N SER A 23 6.82 19.59 4.28
CA SER A 23 6.23 20.83 4.81
C SER A 23 4.72 20.92 4.67
N GLU A 24 4.10 20.03 3.88
CA GLU A 24 2.64 20.00 3.69
C GLU A 24 1.97 19.19 4.81
N PRO A 25 0.78 19.61 5.29
CA PRO A 25 0.07 18.87 6.33
C PRO A 25 -0.44 17.51 5.81
N PRO A 26 -0.37 16.42 6.61
CA PRO A 26 -0.91 15.12 6.22
C PRO A 26 -2.42 15.18 5.92
N LEU A 27 -2.84 14.47 4.86
CA LEU A 27 -4.24 14.31 4.51
C LEU A 27 -4.97 13.40 5.51
N LYS A 28 -6.25 13.69 5.76
CA LYS A 28 -7.10 12.92 6.69
C LYS A 28 -8.27 12.23 6.00
N ASP A 29 -8.59 12.66 4.79
CA ASP A 29 -9.59 12.04 3.94
C ASP A 29 -8.91 11.13 2.91
N LYS A 30 -9.38 9.89 2.84
CA LYS A 30 -8.78 8.89 1.95
C LYS A 30 -9.03 9.21 0.47
N GLN A 31 -10.15 9.83 0.13
CA GLN A 31 -10.44 10.21 -1.24
C GLN A 31 -9.60 11.39 -1.69
N GLU A 32 -9.28 12.32 -0.80
CA GLU A 32 -8.26 13.34 -1.06
C GLU A 32 -6.89 12.70 -1.32
N ALA A 33 -6.49 11.71 -0.50
CA ALA A 33 -5.23 10.99 -0.70
C ALA A 33 -5.17 10.22 -2.04
N VAL A 34 -6.27 9.54 -2.42
CA VAL A 34 -6.40 8.87 -3.72
C VAL A 34 -6.33 9.88 -4.87
N ALA A 35 -7.04 11.01 -4.77
CA ALA A 35 -7.05 12.04 -5.80
C ALA A 35 -5.67 12.69 -5.99
N ASP A 36 -4.96 12.99 -4.89
CA ASP A 36 -3.62 13.56 -4.90
C ASP A 36 -2.62 12.62 -5.59
N ILE A 37 -2.58 11.33 -5.22
CA ILE A 37 -1.71 10.35 -5.87
C ILE A 37 -2.09 10.16 -7.35
N LEU A 38 -3.39 10.12 -7.66
CA LEU A 38 -3.87 9.96 -9.03
C LEU A 38 -3.39 11.13 -9.92
N GLU A 39 -3.40 12.36 -9.41
CA GLU A 39 -2.88 13.51 -10.13
C GLU A 39 -1.37 13.37 -10.41
N GLN A 40 -0.59 12.94 -9.42
CA GLN A 40 0.84 12.70 -9.58
C GLN A 40 1.11 11.64 -10.66
N ILE A 41 0.40 10.51 -10.63
CA ILE A 41 0.53 9.44 -11.63
C ILE A 41 0.23 10.00 -13.02
N LYS A 42 -0.87 10.74 -13.19
CA LYS A 42 -1.28 11.30 -14.49
C LYS A 42 -0.28 12.27 -15.10
N ARG A 43 0.53 12.95 -14.28
CA ARG A 43 1.56 13.89 -14.76
C ARG A 43 2.75 13.20 -15.40
N THR A 44 3.11 11.99 -14.95
CA THR A 44 4.31 11.27 -15.42
C THR A 44 3.99 10.11 -16.35
N ARG A 45 2.75 9.61 -16.30
CA ARG A 45 2.27 8.44 -17.06
C ARG A 45 2.20 8.67 -18.56
N GLN A 46 2.75 7.72 -19.33
CA GLN A 46 2.63 7.64 -20.80
C GLN A 46 1.66 6.53 -21.21
N LYS A 47 0.45 6.88 -21.66
CA LYS A 47 -0.67 5.91 -21.84
C LYS A 47 -0.31 4.63 -22.60
N GLU A 48 0.60 4.69 -23.56
CA GLU A 48 1.00 3.55 -24.41
C GLU A 48 1.92 2.54 -23.71
N VAL A 49 2.54 2.94 -22.60
CA VAL A 49 3.48 2.08 -21.85
C VAL A 49 2.69 1.22 -20.85
N PRO A 50 2.82 -0.11 -20.82
CA PRO A 50 2.17 -0.91 -19.77
C PRO A 50 2.78 -0.61 -18.41
N TYR A 51 1.96 -0.67 -17.36
CA TYR A 51 2.39 -0.40 -15.99
C TYR A 51 1.60 -1.24 -14.99
N LEU A 52 2.17 -1.45 -13.81
CA LEU A 52 1.49 -2.06 -12.68
C LEU A 52 1.50 -1.12 -11.47
N ILE A 53 0.56 -1.33 -10.56
CA ILE A 53 0.51 -0.61 -9.29
C ILE A 53 0.95 -1.56 -8.19
N TYR A 54 1.88 -1.13 -7.34
CA TYR A 54 2.31 -1.83 -6.13
C TYR A 54 1.89 -1.04 -4.90
N GLY A 55 1.28 -1.71 -3.93
CA GLY A 55 0.85 -1.10 -2.67
C GLY A 55 1.17 -1.97 -1.47
N HIS A 56 1.77 -1.38 -0.43
CA HIS A 56 2.01 -2.05 0.85
C HIS A 56 1.19 -1.41 1.97
N SER A 57 0.54 -2.25 2.79
CA SER A 57 -0.27 -1.80 3.93
C SER A 57 -1.32 -0.76 3.51
N MET A 58 -1.23 0.48 3.97
CA MET A 58 -2.08 1.59 3.50
C MET A 58 -2.06 1.74 1.98
N GLY A 59 -0.87 1.64 1.37
CA GLY A 59 -0.70 1.71 -0.08
C GLY A 59 -1.46 0.62 -0.84
N ALA A 60 -1.77 -0.53 -0.22
CA ALA A 60 -2.61 -1.55 -0.86
C ALA A 60 -4.07 -1.08 -0.97
N ILE A 61 -4.60 -0.37 0.03
CA ILE A 61 -5.95 0.19 -0.04
C ILE A 61 -6.01 1.37 -1.01
N LEU A 62 -5.04 2.29 -0.95
CA LEU A 62 -4.98 3.41 -1.89
C LEU A 62 -4.78 2.90 -3.33
N GLY A 63 -3.84 1.97 -3.53
CA GLY A 63 -3.55 1.37 -4.83
C GLY A 63 -4.77 0.70 -5.45
N PHE A 64 -5.60 0.01 -4.66
CA PHE A 64 -6.86 -0.56 -5.13
C PHE A 64 -7.83 0.50 -5.67
N GLU A 65 -8.05 1.59 -4.93
CA GLU A 65 -8.95 2.67 -5.36
C GLU A 65 -8.39 3.45 -6.56
N ILE A 66 -7.06 3.58 -6.64
CA ILE A 66 -6.37 4.15 -7.80
C ILE A 66 -6.54 3.25 -9.03
N CYS A 67 -6.43 1.92 -8.90
CA CYS A 67 -6.68 0.99 -10.02
C CYS A 67 -8.08 1.21 -10.59
N HIS A 68 -9.10 1.31 -9.72
CA HIS A 68 -10.47 1.58 -10.13
C HIS A 68 -10.63 2.93 -10.83
N ALA A 69 -9.97 3.97 -10.33
CA ALA A 69 -10.01 5.30 -10.94
C ALA A 69 -9.37 5.30 -12.34
N MET A 70 -8.23 4.64 -12.50
CA MET A 70 -7.51 4.52 -13.77
C MET A 70 -8.30 3.69 -14.81
N GLU A 71 -8.99 2.63 -14.37
CA GLU A 71 -9.88 1.83 -15.22
C GLU A 71 -11.01 2.67 -15.84
N LYS A 72 -11.61 3.58 -15.06
CA LYS A 72 -12.67 4.47 -15.56
C LYS A 72 -12.18 5.42 -16.65
N GLU A 73 -10.89 5.68 -16.71
CA GLU A 73 -10.26 6.53 -17.72
C GLU A 73 -9.71 5.75 -18.92
N ASN A 74 -9.97 4.44 -18.97
CA ASN A 74 -9.44 3.51 -19.97
C ASN A 74 -7.90 3.44 -19.99
N ASP A 75 -7.26 3.62 -18.83
CA ASP A 75 -5.81 3.47 -18.64
C ASP A 75 -5.55 2.47 -17.51
N ALA A 76 -6.13 1.27 -17.58
CA ALA A 76 -6.04 0.29 -16.52
C ALA A 76 -4.59 -0.25 -16.36
N PRO A 77 -4.09 -0.44 -15.12
CA PRO A 77 -2.83 -1.14 -14.91
C PRO A 77 -2.95 -2.61 -15.34
N VAL A 78 -1.83 -3.19 -15.77
CA VAL A 78 -1.80 -4.60 -16.21
C VAL A 78 -1.95 -5.57 -15.05
N HIS A 79 -1.49 -5.16 -13.86
CA HIS A 79 -1.58 -5.89 -12.61
C HIS A 79 -1.63 -4.93 -11.42
N PHE A 80 -2.24 -5.38 -10.33
CA PHE A 80 -2.18 -4.75 -9.03
C PHE A 80 -1.51 -5.71 -8.03
N VAL A 81 -0.41 -5.28 -7.42
CA VAL A 81 0.32 -6.05 -6.40
C VAL A 81 0.02 -5.47 -5.02
N ALA A 82 -0.80 -6.18 -4.24
CA ALA A 82 -1.21 -5.80 -2.90
C ALA A 82 -0.38 -6.55 -1.85
N THR A 83 0.27 -5.86 -0.92
CA THR A 83 1.11 -6.50 0.10
C THR A 83 0.77 -6.02 1.51
N GLY A 84 0.89 -6.90 2.51
CA GLY A 84 0.70 -6.52 3.93
C GLY A 84 -0.71 -6.02 4.27
N TYR A 85 -1.71 -6.41 3.48
CA TYR A 85 -3.11 -6.09 3.75
C TYR A 85 -4.00 -7.26 3.28
N PRO A 86 -4.91 -7.79 4.11
CA PRO A 86 -5.74 -8.96 3.76
C PRO A 86 -6.86 -8.67 2.74
N GLY A 87 -7.04 -7.41 2.36
CA GLY A 87 -8.14 -6.88 1.57
C GLY A 87 -9.15 -6.09 2.42
N PRO A 88 -10.04 -5.31 1.80
CA PRO A 88 -11.01 -4.49 2.53
C PRO A 88 -11.96 -5.30 3.41
N GLY A 89 -12.46 -4.70 4.50
CA GLY A 89 -13.42 -5.34 5.41
C GLY A 89 -12.84 -6.39 6.38
N ILE A 90 -11.57 -6.79 6.24
CA ILE A 90 -10.92 -7.77 7.11
C ILE A 90 -9.93 -7.09 8.07
N LYS A 91 -10.43 -6.17 8.89
CA LYS A 91 -9.69 -5.69 10.06
C LYS A 91 -10.65 -5.50 11.22
N ASP A 92 -10.36 -6.19 12.32
CA ASP A 92 -11.02 -6.03 13.62
C ASP A 92 -9.99 -5.61 14.68
N THR A 93 -9.07 -4.71 14.30
CA THR A 93 -8.18 -4.05 15.25
C THR A 93 -8.82 -2.74 15.68
N PRO A 94 -8.92 -2.46 16.99
CA PRO A 94 -9.32 -1.15 17.46
C PRO A 94 -8.49 -0.06 16.79
N PRO A 95 -9.09 1.09 16.45
CA PRO A 95 -8.35 2.21 15.88
C PRO A 95 -7.26 2.65 16.86
N ILE A 96 -6.05 2.86 16.36
CA ILE A 96 -4.91 3.30 17.18
C ILE A 96 -4.61 4.79 17.01
N ALA A 97 -5.08 5.42 15.93
CA ALA A 97 -4.72 6.79 15.56
C ALA A 97 -5.08 7.85 16.63
N ASP A 98 -6.05 7.56 17.49
CA ASP A 98 -6.51 8.45 18.57
C ASP A 98 -6.03 8.00 19.98
N LEU A 99 -5.24 6.93 20.08
CA LEU A 99 -4.70 6.47 21.37
C LEU A 99 -3.74 7.49 21.97
N PRO A 100 -3.59 7.52 23.31
CA PRO A 100 -2.51 8.26 23.97
C PRO A 100 -1.15 7.91 23.36
N LYS A 101 -0.24 8.89 23.23
CA LYS A 101 1.07 8.75 22.56
C LYS A 101 1.81 7.44 22.89
N THR A 102 1.94 7.13 24.18
CA THR A 102 2.62 5.91 24.64
C THR A 102 1.96 4.62 24.13
N GLU A 103 0.63 4.58 24.16
CA GLU A 103 -0.15 3.42 23.69
C GLU A 103 -0.11 3.31 22.17
N PHE A 104 -0.22 4.45 21.46
CA PHE A 104 -0.07 4.52 20.01
C PHE A 104 1.27 3.92 19.55
N PHE A 105 2.39 4.41 20.10
CA PHE A 105 3.71 3.91 19.73
C PHE A 105 3.96 2.45 20.17
N ALA A 106 3.30 1.99 21.23
CA ALA A 106 3.34 0.57 21.59
C ALA A 106 2.67 -0.32 20.53
N GLU A 107 1.55 0.11 19.95
CA GLU A 107 0.91 -0.60 18.83
C GLU A 107 1.73 -0.50 17.53
N VAL A 108 2.26 0.68 17.21
CA VAL A 108 3.14 0.87 16.04
C VAL A 108 4.37 -0.04 16.11
N ARG A 109 4.97 -0.18 17.30
CA ARG A 109 6.12 -1.08 17.52
C ARG A 109 5.77 -2.54 17.24
N LYS A 110 4.56 -3.00 17.58
CA LYS A 110 4.12 -4.39 17.30
C LYS A 110 4.04 -4.70 15.80
N LEU A 111 3.78 -3.69 14.97
CA LEU A 111 3.81 -3.85 13.51
C LEU A 111 5.24 -4.06 13.00
N GLY A 112 6.27 -3.64 13.76
CA GLY A 112 7.68 -3.78 13.43
C GLY A 112 8.21 -2.67 12.51
N GLY A 113 7.52 -1.53 12.43
CA GLY A 113 7.85 -0.43 11.53
C GLY A 113 8.82 0.60 12.08
N ILE A 114 9.01 0.60 13.40
CA ILE A 114 9.95 1.47 14.10
C ILE A 114 10.94 0.58 14.85
N SER A 115 12.23 0.81 14.64
CA SER A 115 13.28 0.07 15.34
C SER A 115 13.30 0.43 16.83
N ASP A 116 13.77 -0.50 17.66
CA ASP A 116 13.92 -0.27 19.09
C ASP A 116 14.86 0.91 19.40
N GLU A 117 15.78 1.23 18.49
CA GLU A 117 16.67 2.39 18.57
C GLU A 117 15.89 3.70 18.35
N VAL A 118 15.05 3.78 17.31
CA VAL A 118 14.22 4.99 17.06
C VAL A 118 13.23 5.24 18.20
N MET A 119 12.72 4.18 18.83
CA MET A 119 11.84 4.29 20.00
C MET A 119 12.48 4.96 21.23
N GLN A 120 13.81 5.10 21.26
CA GLN A 120 14.53 5.77 22.36
C GLN A 120 14.67 7.28 22.16
N TYR A 121 14.38 7.79 20.96
CA TYR A 121 14.53 9.20 20.62
C TYR A 121 13.18 9.92 20.58
N GLU A 122 12.80 10.52 21.71
CA GLU A 122 11.50 11.20 21.84
C GLU A 122 11.28 12.29 20.78
N GLU A 123 12.31 13.06 20.43
CA GLU A 123 12.25 14.08 19.37
C GLU A 123 11.89 13.49 18.00
N LEU A 124 12.39 12.29 17.67
CA LEU A 124 12.03 11.60 16.43
C LEU A 124 10.59 11.11 16.47
N LEU A 125 10.15 10.59 17.62
CA LEU A 125 8.76 10.17 17.79
C LEU A 125 7.80 11.35 17.66
N ASP A 126 8.09 12.49 18.30
CA ASP A 126 7.32 13.73 18.18
C ASP A 126 7.25 14.22 16.73
N PHE A 127 8.36 14.10 16.00
CA PHE A 127 8.43 14.48 14.59
C PHE A 127 7.54 13.60 13.70
N PHE A 128 7.57 12.27 13.89
CA PHE A 128 6.81 11.33 13.04
C PHE A 128 5.37 11.09 13.51
N GLU A 129 5.03 11.39 14.77
CA GLU A 129 3.70 11.11 15.34
C GLU A 129 2.55 11.70 14.50
N PRO A 130 2.56 12.98 14.06
CA PRO A 130 1.48 13.54 13.27
C PRO A 130 1.29 12.81 11.93
N LEU A 131 2.40 12.41 11.29
CA LEU A 131 2.39 11.69 10.02
C LEU A 131 1.80 10.29 10.19
N LEU A 132 2.31 9.53 11.18
CA LEU A 132 1.84 8.17 11.44
C LEU A 132 0.36 8.16 11.82
N ARG A 133 -0.08 9.07 12.70
CA ARG A 133 -1.50 9.19 13.06
C ARG A 133 -2.36 9.56 11.85
N GLY A 134 -1.87 10.43 10.97
CA GLY A 134 -2.52 10.72 9.69
C GLY A 134 -2.72 9.44 8.85
N ASP A 135 -1.67 8.68 8.63
CA ASP A 135 -1.69 7.45 7.83
C ASP A 135 -2.61 6.37 8.45
N PHE A 136 -2.60 6.15 9.77
CA PHE A 136 -3.56 5.26 10.43
C PHE A 136 -5.00 5.79 10.34
N GLY A 137 -5.19 7.09 10.55
CA GLY A 137 -6.49 7.76 10.46
C GLY A 137 -7.15 7.62 9.08
N LEU A 138 -6.36 7.61 8.00
CA LEU A 138 -6.86 7.34 6.65
C LEU A 138 -7.54 5.97 6.52
N LEU A 139 -7.07 4.97 7.26
CA LEU A 139 -7.61 3.61 7.21
C LEU A 139 -8.69 3.35 8.27
N GLU A 140 -8.61 4.02 9.41
CA GLU A 140 -9.44 3.75 10.59
C GLU A 140 -10.73 4.56 10.65
N ASN A 141 -10.76 5.73 10.01
CA ASN A 141 -11.93 6.59 10.00
C ASN A 141 -13.12 5.90 9.31
N LYS A 142 -14.27 5.84 9.99
CA LYS A 142 -15.50 5.23 9.48
C LYS A 142 -16.00 5.85 8.18
N ASN A 143 -15.67 7.11 7.91
CA ASN A 143 -16.01 7.79 6.66
C ASN A 143 -15.08 7.38 5.50
N ASN A 144 -13.92 6.79 5.80
CA ASN A 144 -12.92 6.33 4.83
C ASN A 144 -13.08 4.84 4.50
N GLN A 145 -14.30 4.29 4.55
CA GLN A 145 -14.54 2.90 4.15
C GLN A 145 -14.16 2.68 2.68
N THR A 146 -13.56 1.52 2.39
CA THR A 146 -13.32 1.14 1.00
C THR A 146 -14.65 0.83 0.34
N PRO A 147 -14.95 1.43 -0.82
CA PRO A 147 -16.20 1.18 -1.52
C PRO A 147 -16.34 -0.29 -1.89
N ASN A 148 -17.58 -0.80 -1.91
CA ASN A 148 -17.88 -2.15 -2.37
C ASN A 148 -17.89 -2.20 -3.90
N ILE A 149 -16.70 -2.17 -4.48
CA ILE A 149 -16.44 -2.19 -5.93
C ILE A 149 -15.50 -3.34 -6.28
N LYS A 150 -15.48 -3.72 -7.55
CA LYS A 150 -14.50 -4.65 -8.10
C LYS A 150 -13.72 -3.98 -9.22
N ILE A 151 -12.40 -4.14 -9.21
CA ILE A 151 -11.54 -3.76 -10.34
C ILE A 151 -11.53 -4.87 -11.39
N LYS A 152 -11.21 -4.54 -12.63
CA LYS A 152 -10.96 -5.50 -13.71
C LYS A 152 -9.48 -5.87 -13.83
N THR A 153 -8.62 -5.16 -13.11
CA THR A 153 -7.19 -5.42 -13.00
C THR A 153 -6.94 -6.74 -12.25
N PRO A 154 -6.10 -7.65 -12.78
CA PRO A 154 -5.63 -8.83 -12.06
C PRO A 154 -4.87 -8.48 -10.76
N VAL A 155 -5.11 -9.23 -9.69
CA VAL A 155 -4.52 -8.96 -8.37
C VAL A 155 -3.52 -10.03 -7.99
N TYR A 156 -2.33 -9.62 -7.55
CA TYR A 156 -1.36 -10.49 -6.88
C TYR A 156 -1.16 -10.02 -5.44
N ALA A 157 -1.68 -10.78 -4.48
CA ALA A 157 -1.65 -10.43 -3.07
C ALA A 157 -0.53 -11.18 -2.33
N VAL A 158 0.18 -10.51 -1.42
CA VAL A 158 1.19 -11.13 -0.54
C VAL A 158 1.00 -10.71 0.92
N MET A 159 1.05 -11.67 1.85
CA MET A 159 1.03 -11.42 3.30
C MET A 159 2.25 -12.06 3.97
N GLY A 160 2.71 -11.44 5.05
CA GLY A 160 3.69 -12.02 5.97
C GLY A 160 3.01 -13.06 6.87
N LYS A 161 3.62 -14.23 7.02
CA LYS A 161 3.10 -15.36 7.80
C LYS A 161 2.79 -15.00 9.26
N ASN A 162 3.50 -14.02 9.82
CA ASN A 162 3.34 -13.59 11.22
C ASN A 162 2.30 -12.47 11.38
N GLU A 163 1.65 -12.02 10.29
CA GLU A 163 0.57 -11.04 10.37
C GLU A 163 -0.72 -11.70 10.84
N LYS A 164 -1.47 -10.99 11.71
CA LYS A 164 -2.71 -11.49 12.34
C LYS A 164 -3.73 -12.05 11.33
N TYR A 165 -3.85 -11.40 10.17
CA TYR A 165 -4.85 -11.73 9.14
C TYR A 165 -4.25 -12.36 7.89
N ALA A 166 -3.04 -12.95 7.96
CA ALA A 166 -2.36 -13.52 6.79
C ALA A 166 -3.21 -14.56 6.04
N LEU A 167 -3.95 -15.40 6.77
CA LEU A 167 -4.80 -16.44 6.17
C LEU A 167 -6.05 -15.89 5.49
N ASN A 168 -6.41 -14.63 5.74
CA ASN A 168 -7.55 -13.97 5.11
C ASN A 168 -7.23 -13.33 3.76
N ILE A 169 -5.98 -13.44 3.29
CA ILE A 169 -5.50 -12.80 2.05
C ILE A 169 -6.38 -13.06 0.82
N ARG A 170 -7.03 -14.22 0.75
CA ARG A 170 -7.95 -14.57 -0.35
C ARG A 170 -9.19 -13.67 -0.43
N ASN A 171 -9.45 -12.84 0.58
CA ASN A 171 -10.49 -11.84 0.51
C ASN A 171 -10.30 -10.85 -0.66
N TRP A 172 -9.06 -10.61 -1.12
CA TRP A 172 -8.81 -9.84 -2.35
C TRP A 172 -9.55 -10.36 -3.60
N ALA A 173 -9.86 -11.66 -3.67
CA ALA A 173 -10.63 -12.23 -4.78
C ALA A 173 -12.06 -11.70 -4.85
N ASN A 174 -12.59 -11.14 -3.75
CA ASN A 174 -13.90 -10.48 -3.75
C ASN A 174 -13.87 -9.10 -4.43
N TYR A 175 -12.68 -8.53 -4.65
CA TYR A 175 -12.48 -7.15 -5.10
C TYR A 175 -11.93 -7.05 -6.53
N THR A 176 -11.83 -8.15 -7.26
CA THR A 176 -11.50 -8.14 -8.69
C THR A 176 -12.45 -9.05 -9.48
N GLU A 177 -12.71 -8.68 -10.74
CA GLU A 177 -13.40 -9.52 -11.73
C GLU A 177 -12.42 -10.38 -12.54
N ALA A 178 -11.12 -10.12 -12.43
CA ALA A 178 -10.05 -10.86 -13.09
C ALA A 178 -9.44 -11.92 -12.16
N SER A 179 -8.25 -12.42 -12.51
CA SER A 179 -7.53 -13.38 -11.67
C SER A 179 -7.06 -12.74 -10.36
N CYS A 180 -7.08 -13.53 -9.29
CA CYS A 180 -6.51 -13.18 -8.01
C CYS A 180 -5.58 -14.30 -7.54
N GLU A 181 -4.30 -14.00 -7.44
CA GLU A 181 -3.29 -14.89 -6.87
C GLU A 181 -2.89 -14.40 -5.48
N CYS A 182 -2.64 -15.31 -4.56
CA CYS A 182 -2.34 -14.98 -3.16
C CYS A 182 -1.19 -15.84 -2.64
N GLN A 183 -0.21 -15.21 -1.99
CA GLN A 183 0.95 -15.87 -1.41
C GLN A 183 1.20 -15.43 0.03
N ILE A 184 1.61 -16.38 0.86
CA ILE A 184 2.06 -16.11 2.23
C ILE A 184 3.55 -16.41 2.30
N VAL A 185 4.34 -15.44 2.74
CA VAL A 185 5.80 -15.53 2.83
C VAL A 185 6.27 -15.40 4.28
N ASN A 186 7.51 -15.80 4.58
CA ASN A 186 8.06 -15.63 5.92
C ASN A 186 8.25 -14.13 6.24
N GLY A 187 7.84 -13.72 7.44
CA GLY A 187 8.02 -12.34 7.92
C GLY A 187 6.79 -11.79 8.65
N ASN A 188 6.98 -10.65 9.31
CA ASN A 188 5.95 -9.83 9.94
C ASN A 188 5.36 -8.84 8.92
N HIS A 189 4.74 -7.74 9.37
CA HIS A 189 4.19 -6.72 8.47
C HIS A 189 5.22 -6.20 7.45
N PHE A 190 6.48 -6.03 7.89
CA PHE A 190 7.59 -5.57 7.06
C PHE A 190 8.35 -6.72 6.38
N PHE A 191 7.66 -7.84 6.09
CA PHE A 191 8.23 -8.97 5.33
C PHE A 191 8.85 -8.53 4.00
N ILE A 192 8.39 -7.41 3.44
CA ILE A 192 8.88 -6.82 2.18
C ILE A 192 10.39 -6.59 2.19
N ASN A 193 10.98 -6.29 3.36
CA ASN A 193 12.41 -6.04 3.51
C ASN A 193 13.23 -7.34 3.39
N GLN A 194 12.68 -8.46 3.85
CA GLN A 194 13.33 -9.78 3.80
C GLN A 194 13.04 -10.52 2.49
N ASN A 195 11.94 -10.17 1.81
CA ASN A 195 11.46 -10.85 0.61
C ASN A 195 11.59 -9.98 -0.65
N PHE A 196 12.46 -8.98 -0.65
CA PHE A 196 12.66 -8.05 -1.77
C PHE A 196 12.93 -8.78 -3.10
N ASN A 197 13.81 -9.80 -3.10
CA ASN A 197 14.15 -10.56 -4.31
C ASN A 197 12.94 -11.31 -4.86
N TYR A 198 12.15 -11.94 -3.98
CA TYR A 198 10.93 -12.63 -4.38
C TYR A 198 9.91 -11.65 -4.99
N LEU A 199 9.66 -10.51 -4.33
CA LEU A 199 8.72 -9.50 -4.83
C LEU A 199 9.18 -8.90 -6.17
N SER A 200 10.49 -8.66 -6.31
CA SER A 200 11.07 -8.18 -7.57
C SER A 200 10.88 -9.19 -8.70
N GLN A 201 11.04 -10.48 -8.42
CA GLN A 201 10.80 -11.53 -9.40
C GLN A 201 9.32 -11.64 -9.79
N VAL A 202 8.40 -11.50 -8.83
CA VAL A 202 6.96 -11.43 -9.09
C VAL A 202 6.65 -10.27 -10.04
N ILE A 203 7.11 -9.06 -9.73
CA ILE A 203 6.90 -7.85 -10.57
C ILE A 203 7.40 -8.09 -12.00
N LYS A 204 8.61 -8.64 -12.15
CA LYS A 204 9.19 -8.99 -13.47
C LYS A 204 8.31 -9.97 -14.24
N ASN A 205 7.88 -11.05 -13.59
CA ASN A 205 7.08 -12.10 -14.22
C ASN A 205 5.72 -11.56 -14.68
N LEU A 206 5.06 -10.76 -13.83
CA LEU A 206 3.76 -10.17 -14.15
C LEU A 206 3.85 -9.20 -15.34
N MET A 207 4.89 -8.36 -15.39
CA MET A 207 5.11 -7.45 -16.52
C MET A 207 5.44 -8.19 -17.82
N ASN A 208 6.31 -9.19 -17.76
CA ASN A 208 6.72 -9.96 -18.95
C ASN A 208 5.58 -10.79 -19.54
N ALA A 209 4.72 -11.37 -18.69
CA ALA A 209 3.56 -12.15 -19.13
C ALA A 209 2.54 -11.30 -19.91
N THR A 210 2.48 -10.00 -19.64
CA THR A 210 1.62 -9.07 -20.38
C THR A 210 2.21 -8.66 -21.73
N THR A 211 3.54 -8.46 -21.82
CA THR A 211 4.22 -8.09 -23.08
C THR A 211 4.32 -9.23 -24.11
N ALA A 212 4.09 -10.47 -23.69
CA ALA A 212 4.14 -11.65 -24.55
C ALA A 212 2.82 -11.95 -25.29
N LYS A 213 1.76 -11.16 -25.03
CA LYS A 213 0.45 -11.23 -25.72
C LYS A 213 0.34 -10.10 -26.73
#